data_AF-A0A0T6BIK6-F1
#
_entry.id   AF-A0A0T6BIK6-F1
#
_cell.length_a   1.000
_cell.length_b   1.000
_cell.length_c   1.000
_cell.angle_alpha   90.00
_cell.angle_beta   90.00
_cell.angle_gamma   90.00
#
_symmetry.space_group_name_H-M   'P 1'
#
loop_
_entity.id
_entity.type
_entity.pdbx_description
1 polymer ?
#
loop_
_entity_poly.entity_id
_entity_poly.type
_entity_poly.pdbx_seq_one_letter_code
_entity_poly.pdbx_strand_id
1 'polypeptide(L)'
;MAKFIKVVGFAILAAGIISFLFLGFGMKTYEAGLTEGYTYEELHPLRWVYAFASLLSSFFFGSVLLGISRLVERKDEETAYIKDIHTDIRLMKARNGIVD
;
A
#
# COMPACT_ATOMS: atom_id res chain seq x y z
N MET A 1 -11.72 -7.73 -4.43
CA MET A 1 -10.86 -6.58 -4.78
C MET A 1 -10.02 -6.11 -3.58
N ALA A 2 -10.62 -5.98 -2.40
CA ALA A 2 -9.92 -5.46 -1.22
C ALA A 2 -8.70 -6.27 -0.75
N LYS A 3 -8.76 -7.62 -0.79
CA LYS A 3 -7.60 -8.47 -0.45
C LYS A 3 -6.36 -8.14 -1.29
N PHE A 4 -6.54 -7.85 -2.59
CA PHE A 4 -5.45 -7.45 -3.48
C PHE A 4 -4.87 -6.09 -3.06
N ILE A 5 -5.72 -5.08 -2.84
CA ILE A 5 -5.30 -3.74 -2.38
C ILE A 5 -4.52 -3.84 -1.06
N LYS A 6 -4.99 -4.68 -0.15
CA LYS A 6 -4.34 -4.94 1.14
C LYS A 6 -2.94 -5.53 0.98
N VAL A 7 -2.78 -6.52 0.10
CA VAL A 7 -1.47 -7.13 -0.21
C VAL A 7 -0.51 -6.10 -0.81
N VAL A 8 -0.98 -5.29 -1.76
CA VAL A 8 -0.19 -4.21 -2.37
C VAL A 8 0.23 -3.18 -1.34
N GLY A 9 -0.66 -2.79 -0.42
CA GLY A 9 -0.35 -1.88 0.68
C GLY A 9 0.78 -2.40 1.57
N PHE A 10 0.73 -3.68 1.96
CA PHE A 10 1.81 -4.31 2.74
C PHE A 10 3.12 -4.42 1.95
N ALA A 11 3.06 -4.72 0.65
CA ALA A 11 4.25 -4.78 -0.20
C ALA A 11 4.96 -3.42 -0.27
N ILE A 12 4.21 -2.31 -0.36
CA ILE A 12 4.76 -0.95 -0.34
C ILE A 12 5.43 -0.64 0.99
N LEU A 13 4.82 -1.03 2.13
CA LEU A 13 5.43 -0.84 3.44
C LEU A 13 6.76 -1.61 3.56
N ALA A 14 6.79 -2.86 3.11
CA ALA A 14 8.01 -3.67 3.10
C ALA A 14 9.09 -3.06 2.19
N ALA A 15 8.72 -2.62 0.99
CA ALA A 15 9.63 -1.93 0.06
C ALA A 15 10.20 -0.63 0.65
N GLY A 16 9.40 0.11 1.43
CA GLY A 16 9.86 1.30 2.15
C GLY A 16 10.94 0.99 3.18
N ILE A 17 10.75 -0.08 3.96
CA ILE A 17 11.74 -0.52 4.95
C ILE A 17 13.05 -0.95 4.26
N ILE A 18 12.94 -1.75 3.19
CA ILE A 18 14.10 -2.19 2.41
C ILE A 18 14.84 -0.99 1.82
N SER A 19 14.12 -0.04 1.22
CA SER A 19 14.70 1.16 0.63
C SER A 19 15.39 2.05 1.67
N PHE A 20 14.79 2.19 2.86
CA PHE A 20 15.39 2.92 3.98
C PHE A 20 16.74 2.33 4.39
N LEU A 21 16.81 1.00 4.57
CA LEU A 21 18.05 0.33 4.93
C LEU A 21 19.09 0.46 3.81
N PHE A 22 18.67 0.27 2.56
CA PHE A 22 19.56 0.34 1.40
C PHE A 22 20.16 1.74 1.23
N LEU A 23 19.35 2.79 1.33
CA LEU A 23 19.82 4.18 1.20
C LEU A 23 20.62 4.63 2.42
N GLY A 24 20.18 4.29 3.63
CA GLY A 24 20.85 4.71 4.87
C GLY A 24 22.28 4.15 4.98
N PHE A 25 22.46 2.88 4.62
CA PHE A 25 23.74 2.19 4.79
C PHE A 25 24.57 2.07 3.50
N GLY A 26 23.93 2.04 2.32
CA GLY A 26 24.60 1.75 1.04
C GLY A 26 24.89 2.97 0.17
N MET A 27 24.30 4.13 0.44
CA MET A 27 24.43 5.27 -0.47
C MET A 27 25.76 6.01 -0.29
N LYS A 28 26.61 5.92 -1.32
CA LYS A 28 27.94 6.53 -1.39
C LYS A 28 27.93 7.79 -2.26
N THR A 29 28.84 8.72 -2.00
CA THR A 29 29.11 9.86 -2.89
C THR A 29 30.06 9.43 -3.99
N TYR A 30 29.81 9.94 -5.20
CA TYR A 30 30.79 9.96 -6.27
C TYR A 30 31.35 11.38 -6.31
N GLU A 31 32.43 11.63 -5.57
CA GLU A 31 33.18 12.85 -5.80
C GLU A 31 34.04 12.66 -7.06
N ALA A 32 33.92 13.59 -8.01
CA ALA A 32 34.89 13.68 -9.08
C ALA A 32 36.19 14.19 -8.47
N GLY A 33 37.15 13.29 -8.24
CA GLY A 33 38.47 13.68 -7.77
C GLY A 33 39.11 14.68 -8.74
N LEU A 34 39.87 15.64 -8.20
CA LEU A 34 40.75 16.53 -8.97
C LEU A 34 41.87 15.77 -9.74
N THR A 35 41.93 14.44 -9.61
CA THR A 35 42.76 13.52 -10.40
C THR A 35 41.90 12.31 -10.82
N GLU A 36 42.22 11.70 -11.96
CA GLU A 36 41.47 10.59 -12.58
C GLU A 36 41.25 9.41 -11.61
N GLY A 37 40.13 9.43 -10.90
CA GLY A 37 39.75 8.35 -10.00
C GLY A 37 38.59 8.78 -9.11
N TYR A 38 37.41 8.19 -9.32
CA TYR A 38 36.31 8.30 -8.37
C TYR A 38 36.74 7.63 -7.06
N THR A 39 36.86 8.37 -5.96
CA THR A 39 37.12 7.82 -4.64
C THR A 39 35.81 7.28 -4.05
N TYR A 40 35.66 5.95 -4.01
CA TYR A 40 34.43 5.23 -3.64
C TYR A 40 34.20 5.08 -2.12
N GLU A 41 34.88 5.87 -1.29
CA GLU A 41 34.97 5.59 0.15
C GLU A 41 33.98 6.37 1.01
N GLU A 42 33.54 7.55 0.59
CA GLU A 42 32.69 8.39 1.44
C GLU A 42 31.19 8.12 1.28
N LEU A 43 30.50 8.10 2.43
CA LEU A 43 29.06 7.92 2.51
C LEU A 43 28.37 9.25 2.23
N HIS A 44 27.27 9.22 1.48
CA HIS A 44 26.62 10.46 1.07
C HIS A 44 26.04 11.24 2.27
N PRO A 45 26.33 12.54 2.43
CA PRO A 45 25.94 13.29 3.63
C PRO A 45 24.42 13.34 3.81
N LEU A 46 23.66 13.45 2.71
CA LEU A 46 22.20 13.46 2.72
C LEU A 46 21.53 12.07 2.66
N ARG A 47 22.28 10.97 2.77
CA ARG A 47 21.73 9.60 2.66
C ARG A 47 20.55 9.33 3.59
N TRP A 48 20.63 9.83 4.82
CA TRP A 48 19.56 9.69 5.80
C TRP A 48 18.32 10.49 5.44
N VAL A 49 18.48 11.67 4.83
CA VAL A 49 17.36 12.48 4.35
C VAL A 49 16.59 11.71 3.28
N TYR A 50 17.28 11.13 2.30
CA TYR A 50 16.64 10.32 1.26
C TYR A 50 16.05 9.03 1.82
N ALA A 51 16.73 8.36 2.76
CA ALA A 51 16.21 7.18 3.42
C ALA A 51 14.90 7.48 4.17
N PHE A 52 14.87 8.54 4.99
CA PHE A 52 13.67 8.97 5.72
C PHE A 52 12.55 9.42 4.80
N ALA A 53 12.86 10.17 3.74
CA ALA A 53 11.87 10.57 2.74
C ALA A 53 11.22 9.34 2.08
N SER A 54 12.04 8.37 1.63
CA SER A 54 11.57 7.12 1.03
C SER A 54 10.70 6.31 2.01
N LEU A 55 11.13 6.20 3.27
CA LEU A 55 10.38 5.52 4.32
C LEU A 55 9.03 6.20 4.55
N LEU A 56 9.02 7.52 4.75
CA LEU A 56 7.81 8.28 5.08
C LEU A 56 6.80 8.23 3.93
N SER A 57 7.25 8.37 2.68
CA SER A 57 6.39 8.23 1.51
C SER A 57 5.77 6.84 1.44
N SER A 58 6.58 5.79 1.61
CA SER A 58 6.09 4.41 1.58
C SER A 58 5.11 4.12 2.71
N PHE A 59 5.38 4.62 3.92
CA PHE A 59 4.48 4.52 5.06
C PHE A 59 3.14 5.21 4.80
N PHE A 60 3.16 6.42 4.24
CA PHE A 60 1.96 7.15 3.88
C PHE A 60 1.13 6.39 2.85
N PHE A 61 1.71 6.07 1.69
CA PHE A 61 0.97 5.39 0.61
C PHE A 61 0.51 3.99 0.99
N GLY A 62 1.35 3.21 1.69
CA GLY A 62 0.98 1.89 2.20
C GLY A 62 -0.20 1.96 3.17
N SER A 63 -0.18 2.93 4.10
CA SER A 63 -1.29 3.14 5.05
C SER A 63 -2.57 3.59 4.37
N VAL A 64 -2.49 4.48 3.38
CA VAL A 64 -3.64 4.92 2.58
C VAL A 64 -4.28 3.73 1.86
N LEU A 65 -3.49 2.86 1.23
CA LEU A 65 -4.00 1.67 0.55
C LEU A 65 -4.68 0.69 1.51
N LEU A 66 -4.10 0.48 2.70
CA LEU A 66 -4.73 -0.33 3.74
C LEU A 66 -6.04 0.30 4.26
N GLY A 67 -6.11 1.63 4.32
CA GLY A 67 -7.35 2.36 4.62
C GLY A 67 -8.40 2.15 3.55
N ILE A 68 -8.04 2.30 2.28
CA ILE A 68 -8.93 2.06 1.13
C ILE A 68 -9.41 0.61 1.11
N SER A 69 -8.54 -0.37 1.38
CA SER A 69 -8.95 -1.78 1.38
C SER A 69 -10.05 -2.04 2.41
N ARG A 70 -9.95 -1.45 3.60
CA ARG A 70 -10.99 -1.56 4.65
C ARG A 70 -12.32 -0.92 4.22
N LEU A 71 -12.27 0.22 3.53
CA LEU A 71 -13.47 0.87 3.00
C LEU A 71 -14.16 0.01 1.93
N VAL A 72 -13.37 -0.63 1.07
CA VAL A 72 -13.89 -1.54 0.03
C VAL A 72 -14.49 -2.80 0.67
N GLU A 73 -13.82 -3.41 1.66
CA GLU A 73 -14.36 -4.57 2.40
C GLU A 73 -15.73 -4.26 2.99
N ARG A 74 -15.86 -3.11 3.66
CA ARG A 74 -17.13 -2.69 4.26
C ARG A 74 -18.24 -2.47 3.23
N LYS A 75 -17.92 -1.88 2.08
CA LYS A 75 -18.89 -1.68 1.00
C LYS A 75 -19.34 -2.99 0.37
N ASP A 76 -18.43 -3.95 0.21
CA ASP A 76 -18.74 -5.28 -0.30
C ASP A 76 -19.71 -6.01 0.66
N GLU A 77 -19.48 -5.90 1.98
CA GLU A 77 -20.37 -6.44 3.02
C GLU A 77 -21.76 -5.80 3.03
N GLU A 78 -21.85 -4.46 2.99
CA GLU A 78 -23.13 -3.74 2.93
C GLU A 78 -23.94 -4.13 1.67
N THR A 79 -23.26 -4.28 0.53
CA THR A 79 -23.91 -4.68 -0.73
C THR A 79 -24.43 -6.11 -0.66
N ALA A 80 -23.66 -7.03 -0.07
CA ALA A 80 -24.08 -8.42 0.13
C ALA A 80 -25.31 -8.49 1.04
N TYR A 81 -25.33 -7.73 2.13
CA TYR A 81 -26.47 -7.66 3.04
C TYR A 81 -27.76 -7.16 2.37
N ILE A 82 -27.67 -6.10 1.56
CA ILE A 82 -28.83 -5.60 0.80
C ILE A 82 -29.34 -6.65 -0.20
N LYS A 83 -28.43 -7.37 -0.85
CA LYS A 83 -28.76 -8.45 -1.79
C LYS A 83 -29.49 -9.60 -1.10
N ASP A 84 -29.06 -9.97 0.11
CA ASP A 84 -29.71 -11.01 0.91
C ASP A 84 -31.14 -10.61 1.30
N ILE A 85 -31.34 -9.38 1.80
CA ILE A 85 -32.69 -8.86 2.09
C ILE A 85 -33.59 -8.90 0.86
N HIS A 86 -33.08 -8.47 -0.30
CA HIS A 86 -33.87 -8.46 -1.53
C HIS A 86 -34.25 -9.88 -1.97
N THR A 87 -33.35 -10.83 -1.76
CA THR A 87 -33.58 -12.26 -2.04
C THR A 87 -34.65 -12.83 -1.10
N ASP A 88 -34.56 -12.53 0.19
CA ASP A 88 -35.55 -12.96 1.19
C ASP A 88 -36.95 -12.41 0.89
N ILE A 89 -37.06 -11.12 0.56
CA ILE A 89 -38.33 -10.50 0.16
C ILE A 89 -38.91 -11.21 -1.07
N ARG A 90 -38.07 -11.51 -2.06
CA ARG A 90 -38.49 -12.22 -3.28
C ARG A 90 -39.01 -13.63 -2.96
N LEU A 91 -38.31 -14.36 -2.10
CA LEU A 91 -38.73 -15.69 -1.65
C LEU A 91 -40.04 -15.64 -0.86
N MET A 92 -40.22 -14.63 0.00
CA MET A 92 -41.48 -14.44 0.73
C MET A 92 -42.65 -14.10 -0.20
N LYS A 93 -42.46 -13.23 -1.21
CA LYS A 93 -43.49 -12.93 -2.22
C LYS A 93 -43.88 -14.18 -3.01
N ALA A 94 -42.90 -14.95 -3.48
CA ALA A 94 -43.13 -16.21 -4.18
C ALA A 94 -43.89 -17.22 -3.31
N ARG A 95 -43.53 -17.35 -2.02
CA ARG A 95 -44.22 -18.23 -1.06
C ARG A 95 -45.67 -17.82 -0.82
N ASN A 96 -45.95 -16.51 -0.81
CA ASN A 96 -47.30 -15.99 -0.59
C ASN A 96 -48.17 -15.99 -1.87
N GLY A 97 -47.68 -16.58 -2.97
CA GLY A 97 -48.43 -16.65 -4.23
C GLY A 97 -48.60 -15.30 -4.94
N ILE A 98 -47.85 -14.27 -4.51
CA ILE A 98 -47.84 -12.96 -5.16
C ILE A 98 -46.83 -13.06 -6.32
N VAL A 99 -47.33 -13.47 -7.48
CA VAL A 99 -46.59 -13.49 -8.74
C VAL A 99 -46.96 -12.21 -9.48
N ASP A 100 -46.10 -11.19 -9.41
CA ASP A 100 -46.01 -10.13 -10.41
C ASP A 100 -44.83 -10.43 -11.34
#